data_AF-A0A973ELP7-F1
#
_entry.id   AF-A0A973ELP7-F1
#
_cell.length_a   1.000
_cell.length_b   1.000
_cell.length_c   1.000
_cell.angle_alpha   90.00
_cell.angle_beta   90.00
_cell.angle_gamma   90.00
#
_symmetry.space_group_name_H-M   'P 1'
#
loop_
_entity.id
_entity.type
_entity.pdbx_description
1 polymer ?
#
loop_
_entity_poly.entity_id
_entity_poly.type
_entity_poly.pdbx_seq_one_letter_code
_entity_poly.pdbx_strand_id
1 'polypeptide(L)'
;MTKVNAILEVPYIEGTPARADHRNGIVYISKKHFEGMDPVYKDFIIAHEEGHLVLNTKNEEQADEYAMKKLLKQGYPLSKILGSLTQVLQYDKMGHYGRTNAIFNKLFLYDLAVNQNKKLLNHLNLLNMNTPDELTDIYAASYETDYSDFLGLGKAAKERRKQRLEMKKKKKEAKNAIRLAKAEKEKAKADAIREGRPVEEGGAIKNILAGAGKLVGGILGKPTEEEGQPIEKSSDAEQPDKKNNKTWIIIAVVVVILIIAAYFIFFRGKKGKK
;
A
#
# COMPACT_ATOMS: atom_id res chain seq x y z
N MET A 1 0.01 30.13 -16.52
CA MET A 1 0.04 28.74 -16.03
C MET A 1 0.15 27.82 -17.23
N THR A 2 1.18 26.99 -17.28
CA THR A 2 1.33 26.00 -18.35
C THR A 2 0.32 24.88 -18.09
N LYS A 3 -0.51 24.57 -19.08
CA LYS A 3 -1.43 23.42 -18.97
C LYS A 3 -0.67 22.14 -19.30
N VAL A 4 -1.05 21.05 -18.65
CA VAL A 4 -0.59 19.72 -19.04
C VAL A 4 -1.33 19.35 -20.32
N ASN A 5 -0.58 19.26 -21.42
CA ASN A 5 -1.12 19.00 -22.76
C ASN A 5 -1.28 17.50 -23.01
N ALA A 6 -0.33 16.69 -22.55
CA ALA A 6 -0.37 15.24 -22.71
C ALA A 6 0.44 14.52 -21.62
N ILE A 7 0.06 13.27 -21.37
CA ILE A 7 0.83 12.30 -20.58
C ILE A 7 1.18 11.16 -21.53
N LEU A 8 2.48 10.94 -21.77
CA LEU A 8 2.98 9.96 -22.73
C LEU A 8 3.77 8.87 -22.03
N GLU A 9 3.40 7.62 -22.26
CA GLU A 9 4.19 6.48 -21.79
C GLU A 9 5.31 6.15 -22.77
N VAL A 10 6.55 6.11 -22.27
CA VAL A 10 7.74 5.72 -23.02
C VAL A 10 8.31 4.42 -22.45
N PRO A 11 9.03 3.59 -23.25
CA PRO A 11 9.53 2.30 -22.78
C PRO A 11 10.37 2.42 -21.51
N TYR A 12 11.29 3.38 -21.46
CA TYR A 12 12.21 3.58 -20.36
C TYR A 12 12.66 5.06 -20.28
N ILE A 13 12.86 5.54 -19.05
CA ILE A 13 13.53 6.80 -18.75
C ILE A 13 14.64 6.47 -17.76
N GLU A 14 15.86 6.90 -18.01
CA GLU A 14 16.99 6.57 -17.16
C GLU A 14 16.90 7.26 -15.80
N GLY A 15 17.00 6.47 -14.72
CA GLY A 15 17.14 6.95 -13.34
C GLY A 15 15.89 7.55 -12.70
N THR A 16 14.78 7.72 -13.43
CA THR A 16 13.55 8.30 -12.89
C THR A 16 12.30 7.60 -13.46
N PRO A 17 11.24 7.44 -12.65
CA PRO A 17 9.99 6.84 -13.12
C PRO A 17 9.19 7.78 -14.04
N ALA A 18 9.39 9.09 -13.95
CA ALA A 18 8.73 10.08 -14.80
C ALA A 18 9.58 11.36 -15.01
N ARG A 19 9.20 12.20 -15.98
CA ARG A 19 9.83 13.50 -16.25
C ARG A 19 8.85 14.47 -16.90
N ALA A 20 8.82 15.71 -16.44
CA ALA A 20 8.08 16.81 -17.05
C ALA A 20 8.91 17.58 -18.12
N ASP A 21 8.28 17.87 -19.26
CA ASP A 21 8.76 18.80 -20.28
C ASP A 21 7.95 20.11 -20.23
N HIS A 22 8.56 21.13 -19.62
CA HIS A 22 7.95 22.46 -19.45
C HIS A 22 7.66 23.18 -20.77
N ARG A 23 8.44 22.90 -21.84
CA ARG A 23 8.29 23.61 -23.12
C ARG A 23 7.04 23.16 -23.84
N ASN A 24 6.81 21.84 -23.87
CA ASN A 24 5.68 21.25 -24.58
C ASN A 24 4.49 20.95 -23.66
N GLY A 25 4.65 21.07 -22.34
CA GLY A 25 3.62 20.73 -21.36
C GLY A 25 3.31 19.24 -21.33
N ILE A 26 4.32 18.38 -21.53
CA ILE A 26 4.16 16.92 -21.62
C ILE A 26 4.77 16.26 -20.39
N VAL A 27 4.08 15.30 -19.79
CA VAL A 27 4.65 14.40 -18.78
C VAL A 27 5.01 13.07 -19.44
N TYR A 28 6.26 12.65 -19.34
CA TYR A 28 6.72 11.35 -19.81
C TYR A 28 6.76 10.36 -18.65
N ILE A 29 6.19 9.17 -18.85
CA ILE A 29 6.13 8.08 -17.87
C ILE A 29 6.97 6.91 -18.37
N SER A 30 7.83 6.34 -17.52
CA SER A 30 8.59 5.13 -17.84
C SER A 30 7.75 3.87 -17.60
N LYS A 31 7.40 3.15 -18.68
CA LYS A 31 6.69 1.85 -18.61
C LYS A 31 7.42 0.85 -17.71
N LYS A 32 8.73 0.69 -17.92
CA LYS A 32 9.57 -0.24 -17.14
C LYS A 32 9.54 0.04 -15.63
N HIS A 33 9.56 1.30 -15.20
CA HIS A 33 9.47 1.64 -13.78
C HIS A 33 8.05 1.50 -13.23
N PHE A 34 7.04 1.80 -14.04
CA PHE A 34 5.64 1.74 -13.63
C PHE A 34 5.10 0.31 -13.59
N GLU A 35 5.73 -0.64 -14.25
CA GLU A 35 5.29 -2.03 -14.23
C GLU A 35 5.27 -2.60 -12.80
N GLY A 36 4.12 -3.13 -12.37
CA GLY A 36 3.94 -3.66 -11.01
C GLY A 36 3.85 -2.64 -9.86
N MET A 37 4.02 -1.35 -10.14
CA MET A 37 3.93 -0.28 -9.13
C MET A 37 2.49 -0.11 -8.60
N ASP A 38 2.34 0.22 -7.30
CA ASP A 38 1.03 0.50 -6.68
C ASP A 38 0.32 1.66 -7.41
N PRO A 39 -0.98 1.53 -7.76
CA PRO A 39 -1.69 2.58 -8.51
C PRO A 39 -1.68 3.96 -7.84
N VAL A 40 -1.74 4.02 -6.51
CA VAL A 40 -1.70 5.31 -5.79
C VAL A 40 -0.33 5.96 -5.95
N TYR A 41 0.72 5.16 -5.97
CA TYR A 41 2.07 5.65 -6.14
C TYR A 41 2.30 6.19 -7.57
N LYS A 42 1.78 5.49 -8.58
CA LYS A 42 1.77 6.00 -9.97
C LYS A 42 1.08 7.35 -10.07
N ASP A 43 -0.12 7.46 -9.50
CA ASP A 43 -0.90 8.69 -9.52
C ASP A 43 -0.18 9.82 -8.79
N PHE A 44 0.52 9.53 -7.69
CA PHE A 44 1.34 10.51 -6.98
C PHE A 44 2.49 11.02 -7.85
N ILE A 45 3.25 10.14 -8.51
CA ILE A 45 4.35 10.52 -9.41
C ILE A 45 3.81 11.39 -10.56
N ILE A 46 2.72 10.97 -11.20
CA ILE A 46 2.10 11.75 -12.29
C ILE A 46 1.69 13.13 -11.77
N ALA A 47 0.99 13.19 -10.64
CA ALA A 47 0.55 14.44 -10.05
C ALA A 47 1.72 15.35 -9.65
N HIS A 48 2.85 14.78 -9.21
CA HIS A 48 4.07 15.52 -8.90
C HIS A 48 4.64 16.18 -10.16
N GLU A 49 4.81 15.43 -11.26
CA GLU A 49 5.28 15.98 -12.53
C GLU A 49 4.31 17.02 -13.12
N GLU A 50 3.00 16.80 -13.00
CA GLU A 50 2.00 17.81 -13.36
C GLU A 50 2.15 19.07 -12.52
N GLY A 51 2.48 18.95 -11.22
CA GLY A 51 2.71 20.07 -10.32
C GLY A 51 3.83 20.99 -10.82
N HIS A 52 4.94 20.41 -11.29
CA HIS A 52 6.01 21.16 -11.93
C HIS A 52 5.52 21.98 -13.13
N LEU A 53 4.69 21.38 -13.99
CA LEU A 53 4.14 22.04 -15.18
C LEU A 53 3.11 23.13 -14.83
N VAL A 54 2.09 22.77 -14.04
CA VAL A 54 0.95 23.65 -13.71
C VAL A 54 1.40 24.88 -12.93
N LEU A 55 2.28 24.69 -11.95
CA LEU A 55 2.83 25.76 -11.13
C LEU A 55 4.01 26.48 -11.80
N ASN A 56 4.50 25.94 -12.94
CA ASN A 56 5.71 26.40 -13.61
C ASN A 56 6.89 26.57 -12.64
N THR A 57 7.12 25.55 -11.82
CA THR A 57 8.09 25.58 -10.71
C THR A 57 9.08 24.44 -10.80
N LYS A 58 10.31 24.69 -10.33
CA LYS A 58 11.32 23.66 -10.05
C LYS A 58 11.40 23.31 -8.56
N ASN A 59 10.54 23.93 -7.74
CA ASN A 59 10.50 23.65 -6.32
C ASN A 59 9.75 22.33 -6.08
N GLU A 60 10.53 21.32 -5.71
CA GLU A 60 10.08 19.98 -5.36
C GLU A 60 8.98 19.96 -4.28
N GLU A 61 9.07 20.82 -3.26
CA GLU A 61 8.06 20.89 -2.18
C GLU A 61 6.71 21.39 -2.70
N GLN A 62 6.73 22.32 -3.66
CA GLN A 62 5.49 22.82 -4.28
C GLN A 62 4.85 21.75 -5.17
N ALA A 63 5.66 20.97 -5.89
CA ALA A 63 5.19 19.84 -6.69
C ALA A 63 4.61 18.72 -5.80
N ASP A 64 5.29 18.37 -4.71
CA ASP A 64 4.79 17.41 -3.70
C ASP A 64 3.47 17.86 -3.08
N GLU A 65 3.36 19.15 -2.72
CA GLU A 65 2.14 19.70 -2.15
C GLU A 65 0.98 19.66 -3.15
N TYR A 66 1.25 19.96 -4.41
CA TYR A 66 0.26 19.84 -5.48
C TYR A 66 -0.21 18.38 -5.63
N ALA A 67 0.72 17.43 -5.67
CA ALA A 67 0.41 16.00 -5.76
C ALA A 67 -0.45 15.54 -4.58
N MET A 68 -0.03 15.88 -3.36
CA MET A 68 -0.76 15.60 -2.13
C MET A 68 -2.20 16.13 -2.20
N LYS A 69 -2.40 17.42 -2.55
CA LYS A 69 -3.74 18.03 -2.66
C LYS A 69 -4.60 17.35 -3.72
N LYS A 70 -4.03 17.00 -4.87
CA LYS A 70 -4.74 16.31 -5.95
C LYS A 70 -5.23 14.93 -5.49
N LEU A 71 -4.37 14.15 -4.84
CA LEU A 71 -4.73 12.82 -4.34
C LEU A 71 -5.73 12.88 -3.17
N LEU A 72 -5.61 13.88 -2.29
CA LEU A 72 -6.61 14.15 -1.24
C LEU A 72 -7.99 14.39 -1.84
N LYS A 73 -8.07 15.23 -2.88
CA LYS A 73 -9.33 15.52 -3.60
C LYS A 73 -9.91 14.27 -4.28
N GLN A 74 -9.07 13.34 -4.73
CA GLN A 74 -9.48 12.04 -5.27
C GLN A 74 -9.93 11.03 -4.18
N GLY A 75 -9.76 11.36 -2.90
CA GLY A 75 -10.19 10.53 -1.78
C GLY A 75 -9.24 9.38 -1.44
N TYR A 76 -7.96 9.48 -1.84
CA TYR A 76 -6.96 8.49 -1.47
C TYR A 76 -6.67 8.47 0.04
N PRO A 77 -6.32 7.30 0.64
CA PRO A 77 -5.97 7.23 2.06
C PRO A 77 -4.69 8.03 2.36
N LEU A 78 -4.68 8.81 3.45
CA LEU A 78 -3.54 9.65 3.85
C LEU A 78 -2.22 8.87 3.97
N SER A 79 -2.27 7.67 4.55
CA SER A 79 -1.11 6.79 4.68
C SER A 79 -0.54 6.32 3.34
N LYS A 80 -1.40 6.16 2.32
CA LYS A 80 -0.97 5.82 0.95
C LYS A 80 -0.34 7.00 0.23
N ILE A 81 -0.85 8.21 0.45
CA ILE A 81 -0.26 9.45 -0.07
C ILE A 81 1.14 9.64 0.53
N LEU A 82 1.27 9.57 1.85
CA LEU A 82 2.55 9.68 2.53
C LEU A 82 3.51 8.57 2.08
N GLY A 83 3.05 7.32 2.06
CA GLY A 83 3.86 6.17 1.64
C GLY A 83 4.40 6.29 0.21
N SER A 84 3.66 6.95 -0.69
CA SER A 84 4.10 7.22 -2.07
C SER A 84 5.30 8.15 -2.12
N LEU A 85 5.32 9.19 -1.29
CA LEU A 85 6.45 10.11 -1.17
C LEU A 85 7.68 9.38 -0.60
N THR A 86 7.49 8.59 0.46
CA THR A 86 8.60 7.88 1.13
C THR A 86 9.26 6.80 0.28
N GLN A 87 8.63 6.36 -0.81
CA GLN A 87 9.20 5.37 -1.73
C GLN A 87 10.20 5.97 -2.71
N VAL A 88 10.05 7.26 -3.07
CA VAL A 88 10.98 7.97 -3.97
C VAL A 88 12.15 8.56 -3.18
N LEU A 89 11.87 9.04 -1.97
CA LEU A 89 12.81 9.82 -1.20
C LEU A 89 13.82 8.94 -0.46
N GLN A 90 15.10 9.22 -0.71
CA GLN A 90 16.23 8.62 0.01
C GLN A 90 16.54 9.45 1.27
N TYR A 91 16.42 8.87 2.46
CA TYR A 91 16.57 9.59 3.73
C TYR A 91 18.03 9.87 4.15
N ASP A 92 19.00 9.46 3.34
CA ASP A 92 20.39 9.87 3.47
C ASP A 92 20.61 11.35 3.11
N LYS A 93 19.69 11.95 2.35
CA LYS A 93 19.73 13.35 1.94
C LYS A 93 18.85 14.21 2.84
N MET A 94 19.47 15.21 3.49
CA MET A 94 18.78 16.12 4.41
C MET A 94 17.55 16.81 3.78
N GLY A 95 17.63 17.20 2.50
CA GLY A 95 16.51 17.83 1.79
C GLY A 95 15.29 16.91 1.61
N HIS A 96 15.50 15.59 1.51
CA HIS A 96 14.40 14.64 1.40
C HIS A 96 13.64 14.49 2.72
N TYR A 97 14.34 14.54 3.86
CA TYR A 97 13.71 14.53 5.16
C TYR A 97 12.77 15.74 5.35
N GLY A 98 13.23 16.94 4.97
CA GLY A 98 12.43 18.16 5.02
C GLY A 98 11.13 18.05 4.22
N ARG A 99 11.21 17.55 2.98
CA ARG A 99 10.04 17.31 2.11
C ARG A 99 9.03 16.34 2.73
N THR A 100 9.49 15.18 3.22
CA THR A 100 8.61 14.20 3.87
C THR A 100 7.91 14.81 5.07
N ASN A 101 8.64 15.52 5.92
CA ASN A 101 8.10 16.14 7.12
C ASN A 101 7.07 17.23 6.81
N ALA A 102 7.32 18.06 5.78
CA ALA A 102 6.39 19.08 5.32
C ALA A 102 5.06 18.48 4.84
N ILE A 103 5.10 17.40 4.07
CA ILE A 103 3.89 16.70 3.60
C ILE A 103 3.19 15.96 4.74
N PHE A 104 3.95 15.32 5.64
CA PHE A 104 3.39 14.70 6.83
C PHE A 104 2.61 15.69 7.67
N ASN A 105 3.19 16.84 8.02
CA ASN A 105 2.53 17.88 8.81
C ASN A 105 1.23 18.37 8.14
N LYS A 106 1.25 18.56 6.81
CA LYS A 106 0.03 18.95 6.07
C LYS A 106 -1.05 17.87 6.09
N LEU A 107 -0.68 16.60 5.88
CA LEU A 107 -1.61 15.47 5.96
C LEU A 107 -2.15 15.28 7.38
N PHE A 108 -1.31 15.48 8.38
CA PHE A 108 -1.66 15.43 9.79
C PHE A 108 -2.71 16.49 10.15
N LEU A 109 -2.46 17.76 9.77
CA LEU A 109 -3.40 18.86 9.99
C LEU A 109 -4.72 18.60 9.26
N TYR A 110 -4.66 18.08 8.03
CA TYR A 110 -5.85 17.68 7.28
C TYR A 110 -6.65 16.59 8.02
N ASP A 111 -5.97 15.57 8.58
CA ASP A 111 -6.63 14.49 9.32
C ASP A 111 -7.34 14.99 10.59
N LEU A 112 -6.72 15.93 11.30
CA LEU A 112 -7.35 16.58 12.46
C LEU A 112 -8.57 17.41 12.05
N ALA A 113 -8.40 18.30 11.07
CA ALA A 113 -9.43 19.26 10.68
C ALA A 113 -10.63 18.60 10.01
N VAL A 114 -10.38 17.64 9.10
CA VAL A 114 -11.43 17.06 8.24
C VAL A 114 -11.94 15.74 8.80
N ASN A 115 -11.05 14.85 9.23
CA ASN A 115 -11.46 13.51 9.71
C ASN A 115 -11.75 13.47 11.22
N GLN A 116 -11.45 14.55 11.95
CA GLN A 116 -11.63 14.65 13.40
C GLN A 116 -11.02 13.45 14.13
N ASN A 117 -9.79 13.10 13.77
CA ASN A 117 -9.12 11.92 14.32
C ASN A 117 -8.81 12.10 15.83
N LYS A 118 -9.76 11.68 16.68
CA LYS A 118 -9.68 11.80 18.14
C LYS A 118 -8.45 11.11 18.75
N LYS A 119 -7.95 10.04 18.13
CA LYS A 119 -6.74 9.36 18.63
C LYS A 119 -5.53 10.28 18.52
N LEU A 120 -5.42 10.97 17.39
CA LEU A 120 -4.36 11.92 17.11
C LEU A 120 -4.43 13.12 18.05
N LEU A 121 -5.65 13.66 18.24
CA LEU A 121 -5.90 14.74 19.19
C LEU A 121 -5.52 14.35 20.63
N ASN A 122 -5.90 13.14 21.06
CA ASN A 122 -5.52 12.62 22.37
C ASN A 122 -4.00 12.46 22.50
N HIS A 123 -3.32 12.03 21.45
CA HIS A 123 -1.87 11.90 21.45
C HIS A 123 -1.19 13.28 21.61
N LEU A 124 -1.64 14.30 20.88
CA LEU A 124 -1.16 15.67 21.03
C LEU A 124 -1.38 16.21 22.46
N ASN A 125 -2.58 15.99 23.01
CA ASN A 125 -2.91 16.40 24.37
C ASN A 125 -2.00 15.72 25.42
N LEU A 126 -1.68 14.42 25.22
CA LEU A 126 -0.75 13.70 26.11
C LEU A 126 0.67 14.25 26.06
N LEU A 127 1.07 14.81 24.92
CA LEU A 127 2.39 15.40 24.71
C LEU A 127 2.46 16.87 25.16
N ASN A 128 1.37 17.44 25.68
CA ASN A 128 1.23 18.86 26.02
C ASN A 128 1.55 19.80 24.85
N MET A 129 1.40 19.31 23.62
CA MET A 129 1.70 20.09 22.43
C MET A 129 0.51 20.95 22.09
N ASN A 130 0.61 22.24 22.42
CA ASN A 130 -0.46 23.20 22.13
C ASN A 130 -0.44 23.65 20.66
N THR A 131 0.61 23.36 19.89
CA THR A 131 0.74 23.83 18.50
C THR A 131 1.47 22.86 17.56
N PRO A 132 1.22 22.94 16.23
CA PRO A 132 1.80 22.04 15.23
C PRO A 132 3.33 22.07 15.09
N ASP A 133 4.00 23.13 15.55
CA ASP A 133 5.46 23.30 15.37
C ASP A 133 6.31 22.30 16.16
N GLU A 134 5.77 21.69 17.23
CA GLU A 134 6.53 20.71 18.03
C GLU A 134 6.47 19.28 17.42
N LEU A 135 5.64 19.04 16.40
CA LEU A 135 5.41 17.70 15.80
C LEU A 135 6.63 17.13 15.07
N THR A 136 7.53 17.99 14.62
CA THR A 136 8.71 17.60 13.85
C THR A 136 9.69 16.71 14.64
N ASP A 137 9.78 16.89 15.96
CA ASP A 137 10.72 16.15 16.80
C ASP A 137 10.21 14.74 17.15
N ILE A 138 8.90 14.56 17.21
CA ILE A 138 8.26 13.25 17.44
C ILE A 138 8.32 12.40 16.16
N TYR A 139 8.29 13.04 15.00
CA TYR A 139 8.40 12.38 13.70
C TYR A 139 9.77 11.72 13.49
N ALA A 140 10.85 12.33 14.00
CA ALA A 140 12.19 11.73 13.98
C ALA A 140 12.26 10.43 14.81
N ALA A 141 11.47 10.35 15.89
CA ALA A 141 11.47 9.22 16.81
C ALA A 141 10.54 8.05 16.36
N SER A 142 9.56 8.29 15.49
CA SER A 142 8.54 7.29 15.13
C SER A 142 8.91 6.32 14.01
N TYR A 143 10.12 6.40 13.44
CA TYR A 143 10.56 5.59 12.29
C TYR A 143 10.61 4.06 12.52
N GLU A 144 10.36 3.58 13.74
CA GLU A 144 10.35 2.14 14.06
C GLU A 144 8.97 1.47 14.01
N THR A 145 7.86 2.18 13.75
CA THR A 145 6.50 1.58 13.84
C THR A 145 5.61 1.76 12.61
N ASP A 146 4.74 0.77 12.36
CA ASP A 146 3.81 0.66 11.23
C ASP A 146 2.79 1.83 11.21
N TYR A 147 3.03 2.81 10.34
CA TYR A 147 2.26 4.05 10.17
C TYR A 147 0.77 3.87 9.84
N SER A 148 0.31 2.64 9.55
CA SER A 148 -1.09 2.38 9.23
C SER A 148 -2.06 2.66 10.38
N ASP A 149 -1.57 2.74 11.62
CA ASP A 149 -2.37 3.03 12.81
C ASP A 149 -2.41 4.52 13.23
N PHE A 150 -1.43 5.34 12.84
CA PHE A 150 -1.31 6.75 13.28
C PHE A 150 -2.16 7.72 12.45
N LEU A 151 -2.11 7.64 11.11
CA LEU A 151 -2.95 8.44 10.20
C LEU A 151 -4.35 7.82 10.03
N GLY A 152 -4.94 7.49 11.18
CA GLY A 152 -6.15 6.72 11.36
C GLY A 152 -7.22 7.02 10.30
N LEU A 153 -7.44 6.03 9.45
CA LEU A 153 -8.60 5.91 8.56
C LEU A 153 -9.85 6.47 9.28
N GLY A 154 -10.38 7.61 8.81
CA GLY A 154 -11.60 8.22 9.32
C GLY A 154 -12.79 7.24 9.34
N LYS A 155 -13.93 7.62 9.94
CA LYS A 155 -15.11 6.72 10.10
C LYS A 155 -15.47 5.96 8.80
N ALA A 156 -15.54 6.68 7.67
CA ALA A 156 -15.83 6.10 6.36
C ALA A 156 -14.75 5.10 5.88
N ALA A 157 -13.49 5.33 6.25
CA ALA A 157 -12.39 4.45 5.88
C ALA A 157 -12.31 3.21 6.81
N LYS A 158 -12.72 3.33 8.08
CA LYS A 158 -12.99 2.18 8.96
C LYS A 158 -14.14 1.32 8.45
N GLU A 159 -15.23 1.92 7.99
CA GLU A 159 -16.35 1.19 7.38
C GLU A 159 -15.92 0.46 6.11
N ARG A 160 -15.18 1.12 5.20
CA ARG A 160 -14.61 0.47 4.01
C ARG A 160 -13.67 -0.69 4.38
N ARG A 161 -12.87 -0.55 5.44
CA ARG A 161 -12.02 -1.64 5.97
C ARG A 161 -12.88 -2.79 6.51
N LYS A 162 -13.94 -2.50 7.27
CA LYS A 162 -14.89 -3.50 7.79
C LYS A 162 -15.57 -4.25 6.65
N GLN A 163 -16.10 -3.54 5.65
CA GLN A 163 -16.69 -4.12 4.44
C GLN A 163 -15.69 -5.02 3.69
N ARG A 164 -14.44 -4.58 3.51
CA ARG A 164 -13.39 -5.40 2.88
C ARG A 164 -13.07 -6.65 3.69
N LEU A 165 -13.03 -6.57 5.02
CA LEU A 165 -12.79 -7.72 5.89
C LEU A 165 -13.97 -8.70 5.85
N GLU A 166 -15.21 -8.21 5.87
CA GLU A 166 -16.41 -9.03 5.69
C GLU A 166 -16.44 -9.70 4.32
N MET A 167 -16.11 -8.99 3.24
CA MET A 167 -15.99 -9.59 1.90
C MET A 167 -14.89 -10.66 1.84
N LYS A 168 -13.73 -10.43 2.46
CA LYS A 168 -12.66 -11.44 2.56
C LYS A 168 -13.12 -12.67 3.35
N LYS A 169 -13.86 -12.48 4.45
CA LYS A 169 -14.43 -13.57 5.25
C LYS A 169 -15.44 -14.39 4.43
N LYS A 170 -16.41 -13.73 3.78
CA LYS A 170 -17.37 -14.38 2.87
C LYS A 170 -16.69 -15.14 1.73
N LYS A 171 -15.64 -14.56 1.14
CA LYS A 171 -14.84 -15.23 0.08
C LYS A 171 -14.12 -16.48 0.62
N LYS A 172 -13.60 -16.44 1.85
CA LYS A 172 -12.96 -17.59 2.50
C LYS A 172 -13.97 -18.68 2.84
N GLU A 173 -15.15 -18.30 3.35
CA GLU A 173 -16.26 -19.22 3.63
C GLU A 173 -16.75 -19.90 2.35
N ALA A 174 -16.97 -19.15 1.27
CA ALA A 174 -17.37 -19.70 -0.03
C ALA A 174 -16.31 -20.67 -0.60
N LYS A 175 -15.02 -20.33 -0.48
CA LYS A 175 -13.92 -21.24 -0.88
C LYS A 175 -13.91 -22.53 -0.04
N ASN A 176 -14.13 -22.42 1.27
CA ASN A 176 -14.21 -23.59 2.15
C ASN A 176 -15.41 -24.47 1.83
N ALA A 177 -16.58 -23.87 1.55
CA ALA A 177 -17.78 -24.60 1.14
C ALA A 177 -17.55 -25.39 -0.16
N ILE A 178 -16.91 -24.78 -1.16
CA ILE A 178 -16.53 -25.47 -2.40
C ILE A 178 -15.56 -26.62 -2.12
N ARG A 179 -14.59 -26.43 -1.22
CA ARG A 179 -13.64 -27.48 -0.85
C ARG A 179 -14.32 -28.66 -0.16
N LEU A 180 -15.25 -28.40 0.75
CA LEU A 180 -16.03 -29.44 1.44
C LEU A 180 -16.92 -30.19 0.45
N ALA A 181 -17.65 -29.49 -0.42
CA ALA A 181 -18.48 -30.13 -1.45
C ALA A 181 -17.67 -31.01 -2.42
N LYS A 182 -16.44 -30.61 -2.76
CA LYS A 182 -15.53 -31.45 -3.54
C LYS A 182 -15.08 -32.69 -2.75
N ALA A 183 -14.75 -32.53 -1.47
CA ALA A 183 -14.34 -33.66 -0.63
C ALA A 183 -15.48 -34.67 -0.43
N GLU A 184 -16.70 -34.20 -0.22
CA GLU A 184 -17.89 -35.06 -0.13
C GLU A 184 -18.17 -35.80 -1.45
N LYS A 185 -17.98 -35.12 -2.60
CA LYS A 185 -18.08 -35.77 -3.91
C LYS A 185 -17.07 -36.89 -4.08
N GLU A 186 -15.81 -36.66 -3.72
CA GLU A 186 -14.77 -37.70 -3.82
C GLU A 186 -15.05 -38.87 -2.85
N LYS A 187 -15.55 -38.60 -1.65
CA LYS A 187 -16.01 -39.65 -0.72
C LYS A 187 -17.18 -40.46 -1.29
N ALA A 188 -18.22 -39.80 -1.78
CA ALA A 188 -19.39 -40.48 -2.36
C ALA A 188 -19.01 -41.33 -3.58
N LYS A 189 -18.07 -40.85 -4.41
CA LYS A 189 -17.50 -41.65 -5.50
C LYS A 189 -16.76 -42.88 -4.98
N ALA A 190 -15.90 -42.71 -3.97
CA ALA A 190 -15.16 -43.83 -3.38
C ALA A 190 -16.09 -44.88 -2.77
N ASP A 191 -17.16 -44.46 -2.09
CA ASP A 191 -18.17 -45.35 -1.52
C ASP A 191 -18.97 -46.09 -2.60
N ALA A 192 -19.38 -45.41 -3.67
CA ALA A 192 -20.08 -46.03 -4.80
C ALA A 192 -19.22 -47.10 -5.50
N ILE A 193 -17.92 -46.83 -5.69
CA ILE A 193 -16.95 -47.79 -6.24
C ILE A 193 -16.81 -48.99 -5.30
N ARG A 194 -16.71 -48.76 -3.98
CA ARG A 194 -16.60 -49.82 -2.98
C ARG A 194 -17.81 -50.76 -2.97
N GLU A 195 -18.99 -50.23 -3.27
CA GLU A 195 -20.24 -50.98 -3.31
C GLU A 195 -20.55 -51.60 -4.68
N GLY A 196 -19.66 -51.45 -5.67
CA GLY A 196 -19.85 -51.98 -7.02
C GLY A 196 -20.97 -51.31 -7.80
N ARG A 197 -21.42 -50.11 -7.38
CA ARG A 197 -22.43 -49.34 -8.12
C ARG A 197 -21.77 -48.62 -9.30
N PRO A 198 -22.41 -48.60 -10.49
CA PRO A 198 -21.93 -47.78 -11.59
C PRO A 198 -21.94 -46.30 -11.17
N VAL A 199 -20.81 -45.62 -11.35
CA VAL A 199 -20.68 -44.18 -11.07
C VAL A 199 -21.38 -43.43 -12.21
N GLU A 200 -22.66 -43.15 -12.05
CA GLU A 200 -23.34 -42.21 -12.95
C GLU A 200 -22.67 -40.85 -12.84
N GLU A 201 -22.10 -40.34 -13.94
CA GLU A 201 -21.59 -38.97 -14.03
C GLU A 201 -22.78 -37.98 -13.95
N GLY A 202 -23.25 -37.77 -12.72
CA GLY A 202 -24.55 -37.17 -12.44
C GLY A 202 -24.69 -35.69 -12.82
N GLY A 203 -25.68 -35.41 -13.66
CA GLY A 203 -26.18 -34.07 -13.98
C GLY A 203 -26.70 -33.28 -12.76
N ALA A 204 -27.11 -33.96 -11.68
CA ALA A 204 -27.57 -33.31 -10.44
C ALA A 204 -26.47 -32.49 -9.75
N ILE A 205 -25.20 -32.93 -9.84
CA ILE A 205 -24.06 -32.26 -9.20
C ILE A 205 -23.56 -31.08 -10.04
N LYS A 206 -23.73 -31.15 -11.37
CA LYS A 206 -23.45 -30.03 -12.28
C LYS A 206 -24.27 -28.79 -11.90
N ASN A 207 -25.52 -28.99 -11.47
CA ASN A 207 -26.41 -27.91 -11.05
C ASN A 207 -26.02 -27.29 -9.70
N ILE A 208 -25.55 -28.08 -8.73
CA ILE A 208 -25.06 -27.56 -7.43
C ILE A 208 -23.74 -26.80 -7.60
N LEU A 209 -22.81 -27.33 -8.41
CA LEU A 209 -21.54 -26.65 -8.70
C LEU A 209 -21.76 -25.37 -9.52
N ALA A 210 -22.70 -25.38 -10.46
CA ALA A 210 -23.09 -24.20 -11.23
C ALA A 210 -23.78 -23.14 -10.34
N GLY A 211 -24.62 -23.55 -9.38
CA GLY A 211 -25.24 -22.67 -8.40
C GLY A 211 -24.21 -22.00 -7.48
N ALA A 212 -23.26 -22.77 -6.93
CA ALA A 212 -22.16 -22.24 -6.13
C ALA A 212 -21.21 -21.36 -6.96
N GLY A 213 -20.98 -21.72 -8.22
CA GLY A 213 -20.21 -20.93 -9.18
C GLY A 213 -20.82 -19.56 -9.46
N LYS A 214 -22.14 -19.48 -9.66
CA LYS A 214 -22.88 -18.21 -9.83
C LYS A 214 -22.83 -17.32 -8.58
N LEU A 215 -22.96 -17.91 -7.39
CA LEU A 215 -22.86 -17.19 -6.11
C LEU A 215 -21.44 -16.60 -5.90
N VAL A 216 -20.41 -17.35 -6.28
CA VAL A 216 -19.03 -16.88 -6.25
C VAL A 216 -18.75 -15.85 -7.35
N GLY A 217 -19.33 -15.99 -8.53
CA GLY A 217 -19.24 -15.02 -9.63
C GLY A 217 -19.83 -13.66 -9.27
N GLY A 218 -21.02 -13.65 -8.64
CA GLY A 218 -21.66 -12.41 -8.16
C GLY A 218 -20.89 -11.71 -7.03
N ILE A 219 -20.16 -12.45 -6.19
CA ILE A 219 -19.34 -11.90 -5.11
C ILE A 219 -17.94 -11.47 -5.59
N LEU A 220 -17.40 -12.11 -6.64
CA LEU A 220 -16.10 -11.75 -7.20
C LEU A 220 -16.13 -10.65 -8.27
N GLY A 221 -17.31 -10.19 -8.67
CA GLY A 221 -17.44 -9.11 -9.66
C GLY A 221 -16.76 -9.45 -10.99
N LYS A 222 -16.79 -10.72 -11.39
CA LYS A 222 -16.36 -11.06 -12.75
C LYS A 222 -17.46 -10.64 -13.72
N PRO A 223 -17.13 -9.89 -14.79
CA PRO A 223 -18.05 -9.72 -15.90
C PRO A 223 -18.35 -11.11 -16.48
N THR A 224 -19.61 -11.36 -16.77
CA THR A 224 -20.06 -12.47 -17.61
C THR A 224 -19.37 -12.33 -18.97
N GLU A 225 -18.37 -13.17 -19.23
CA GLU A 225 -17.69 -13.25 -20.52
C GLU A 225 -18.30 -14.37 -21.37
N GLU A 226 -18.61 -13.99 -22.61
CA GLU A 226 -18.91 -14.87 -23.75
C GLU A 226 -17.74 -15.82 -24.04
N GLU A 227 -18.07 -16.94 -24.68
CA GLU A 227 -17.19 -18.06 -24.98
C GLU A 227 -15.97 -17.65 -25.82
N GLY A 228 -14.79 -17.67 -25.18
CA GLY A 228 -13.48 -17.53 -25.81
C GLY A 228 -12.55 -18.67 -25.39
N GLN A 229 -11.82 -19.19 -26.36
CA GLN A 229 -11.03 -20.43 -26.40
C GLN A 229 -9.99 -20.65 -25.27
N PRO A 230 -9.56 -21.92 -25.03
CA PRO A 230 -8.71 -22.26 -23.89
C PRO A 230 -7.26 -21.82 -24.10
N ILE A 231 -6.74 -21.03 -23.15
CA ILE A 231 -5.33 -20.66 -23.06
C ILE A 231 -4.56 -21.79 -22.34
N GLU A 232 -3.59 -22.37 -23.04
CA GLU A 232 -2.62 -23.32 -22.50
C GLU A 232 -1.84 -22.71 -21.32
N LYS A 233 -1.73 -23.48 -20.24
CA LYS A 233 -0.88 -23.15 -19.10
C LYS A 233 0.54 -23.61 -19.37
N SER A 234 1.45 -22.67 -19.56
CA SER A 234 2.89 -22.94 -19.50
C SER A 234 3.35 -23.12 -18.05
N SER A 235 4.25 -24.08 -17.89
CA SER A 235 4.86 -24.65 -16.70
C SER A 235 5.81 -23.73 -15.93
N ASP A 236 5.91 -24.01 -14.63
CA ASP A 236 7.09 -23.97 -13.76
C ASP A 236 7.94 -22.70 -13.72
N ALA A 237 7.62 -21.83 -12.76
CA ALA A 237 8.58 -20.91 -12.16
C ALA A 237 8.73 -21.26 -10.68
N GLU A 238 9.87 -21.84 -10.35
CA GLU A 238 10.34 -22.15 -9.00
C GLU A 238 10.39 -20.86 -8.16
N GLN A 239 9.58 -20.80 -7.09
CA GLN A 239 9.62 -19.68 -6.16
C GLN A 239 10.87 -19.79 -5.28
N PRO A 240 11.71 -18.73 -5.16
CA PRO A 240 12.87 -18.77 -4.30
C PRO A 240 12.44 -18.82 -2.83
N ASP A 241 13.07 -19.73 -2.09
CA ASP A 241 12.86 -19.91 -0.66
C ASP A 241 13.05 -18.60 0.10
N LYS A 242 12.01 -18.24 0.85
CA LYS A 242 11.99 -17.09 1.76
C LYS A 242 12.94 -17.37 2.94
N LYS A 243 14.22 -17.04 2.78
CA LYS A 243 15.18 -17.02 3.88
C LYS A 243 14.73 -16.03 4.96
N ASN A 244 14.91 -16.44 6.21
CA ASN A 244 14.41 -15.81 7.43
C ASN A 244 14.96 -14.39 7.67
N ASN A 245 14.33 -13.38 7.06
CA ASN A 245 14.64 -11.96 7.28
C ASN A 245 14.47 -11.50 8.74
N LYS A 246 13.70 -12.24 9.55
CA LYS A 246 13.49 -11.90 10.98
C LYS A 246 14.77 -12.03 11.81
N THR A 247 15.65 -12.98 11.50
CA THR A 247 16.88 -13.21 12.28
C THR A 247 17.87 -12.06 12.07
N TRP A 248 17.99 -11.54 10.86
CA TRP A 248 18.88 -10.41 10.54
C TRP A 248 18.42 -9.09 11.15
N ILE A 249 17.10 -8.85 11.21
CA ILE A 249 16.54 -7.66 11.87
C ILE A 249 16.83 -7.69 13.38
N ILE A 250 16.70 -8.85 14.03
CA ILE A 250 17.01 -8.99 15.47
C ILE A 250 18.50 -8.73 15.74
N ILE A 251 19.39 -9.26 14.88
CA ILE A 251 20.84 -9.02 15.01
C ILE A 251 21.16 -7.53 14.86
N ALA A 252 20.56 -6.83 13.89
CA ALA A 252 20.78 -5.40 13.69
C ALA A 252 20.35 -4.56 14.90
N VAL A 253 19.18 -4.85 15.49
CA VAL A 253 18.68 -4.13 16.68
C VAL A 253 19.59 -4.33 17.89
N VAL A 254 20.07 -5.57 18.12
CA VAL A 254 20.99 -5.87 19.24
C VAL A 254 22.32 -5.10 19.10
N VAL A 255 22.87 -5.00 17.89
CA VAL A 255 24.12 -4.25 17.64
C VAL A 255 23.94 -2.77 17.94
N VAL A 256 22.82 -2.15 17.55
CA VAL A 256 22.54 -0.73 17.82
C VAL A 256 22.43 -0.46 19.33
N ILE A 257 21.73 -1.33 20.07
CA ILE A 257 21.60 -1.21 21.53
C ILE A 257 22.97 -1.28 22.22
N LEU A 258 23.85 -2.20 21.77
CA LEU A 258 25.20 -2.31 22.33
C LEU A 258 26.06 -1.07 22.06
N ILE A 259 25.93 -0.45 20.88
CA ILE A 259 26.64 0.79 20.54
C ILE A 259 26.17 1.94 21.43
N ILE A 260 24.85 2.08 21.66
CA ILE A 260 24.29 3.11 22.54
C ILE A 260 24.75 2.90 23.99
N ALA A 261 24.73 1.65 24.47
CA ALA A 261 25.21 1.33 25.82
C ALA A 261 26.71 1.65 25.99
N ALA A 262 27.54 1.27 25.01
CA ALA A 262 28.97 1.60 25.00
C ALA A 262 29.21 3.12 24.98
N TYR A 263 28.45 3.86 24.18
CA TYR A 263 28.51 5.32 24.14
C TYR A 263 28.18 5.93 25.52
N PHE A 264 27.12 5.47 26.18
CA PHE A 264 26.75 5.96 27.50
C PHE A 264 27.81 5.63 28.56
N ILE A 265 28.40 4.43 28.54
CA ILE A 265 29.47 4.07 29.47
C ILE A 265 30.71 4.97 29.27
N PHE A 266 31.09 5.20 28.02
CA PHE A 266 32.32 5.93 27.69
C PHE A 266 32.19 7.44 27.92
N PHE A 267 31.03 8.04 27.64
CA PHE A 267 30.83 9.48 27.71
C PHE A 267 30.25 9.97 29.04
N ARG A 268 29.59 9.11 29.83
CA ARG A 268 29.03 9.52 31.13
C ARG A 268 30.09 9.66 32.23
N GLY A 269 31.26 9.04 32.08
CA GLY A 269 32.36 9.12 33.05
C GLY A 269 33.16 10.44 33.04
N LYS A 270 32.97 11.32 32.05
CA LYS A 270 33.81 12.54 31.89
C LYS A 270 33.26 13.81 32.53
N LYS A 271 32.05 13.81 33.12
CA LYS A 271 31.42 15.03 33.64
C LYS A 271 31.72 15.37 35.11
N GLY A 272 32.67 14.68 35.77
CA GLY A 272 32.87 14.79 37.23
C GLY A 272 34.24 15.28 37.73
N LYS A 273 35.05 15.96 36.91
CA LYS A 273 36.28 16.62 37.39
C LYS A 273 36.33 18.07 36.91
N LYS A 274 35.66 18.95 37.65
CA LYS A 274 35.98 20.37 37.74
C LYS A 274 36.06 20.71 39.21
#